data_AF-A0A6G8D3J3-F1
#
_entry.id   AF-A0A6G8D3J3-F1
#
_cell.length_a   1.000
_cell.length_b   1.000
_cell.length_c   1.000
_cell.angle_alpha   90.00
_cell.angle_beta   90.00
_cell.angle_gamma   90.00
#
_symmetry.space_group_name_H-M   'P 1'
#
loop_
_entity.id
_entity.type
_entity.pdbx_description
1 polymer ?
#
loop_
_entity_poly.entity_id
_entity_poly.type
_entity_poly.pdbx_seq_one_letter_code
_entity_poly.pdbx_strand_id
1 'polypeptide(L)'
;MLGINHFRAHVLRHSSAALAINKPELAKAIISVKQNRLQNAPYLKKDLDSRAIAQKERKYESVLKQCETQIKVNTLVKEMKNGPLTSETASEVLVVLLEKLQNNEEFTKSEGIFRLSPSSSEFKKTSLTDVLAKTDDLISKNNGADLIASKIKKEVLPAILDKTACATLAQFSVQFSTQQQKPSSDELPDALNALLAFFKESIIVNHAHNKMDAEACASILAMVTSQNLDMPPQAIQAMVLNMSKMYEALLRD
;
A
#
# COMPACT_ATOMS: atom_id res chain seq x y z
N MET A 1 -3.75 -32.07 -31.70
CA MET A 1 -3.10 -31.15 -30.74
C MET A 1 -3.55 -29.67 -30.81
N LEU A 2 -4.65 -29.32 -31.52
CA LEU A 2 -5.08 -27.92 -31.67
C LEU A 2 -6.06 -27.41 -30.59
N GLY A 3 -6.87 -28.29 -29.97
CA GLY A 3 -7.91 -27.87 -29.01
C GLY A 3 -7.40 -27.41 -27.62
N ILE A 4 -6.26 -27.92 -27.17
CA ILE A 4 -5.72 -27.61 -25.83
C ILE A 4 -5.13 -26.19 -25.77
N ASN A 5 -4.57 -25.68 -26.88
CA ASN A 5 -4.03 -24.32 -26.95
C ASN A 5 -5.14 -23.24 -27.05
N HIS A 6 -6.29 -23.57 -27.63
CA HIS A 6 -7.45 -22.65 -27.66
C HIS A 6 -8.12 -22.51 -26.29
N PHE A 7 -8.26 -23.59 -25.54
CA PHE A 7 -8.81 -23.53 -24.18
C PHE A 7 -7.89 -22.73 -23.22
N ARG A 8 -6.55 -22.86 -23.39
CA ARG A 8 -5.54 -22.10 -22.62
C ARG A 8 -5.68 -20.58 -22.74
N ALA A 9 -5.90 -20.06 -23.95
CA ALA A 9 -6.09 -18.62 -24.18
C ALA A 9 -7.46 -18.12 -23.71
N HIS A 10 -8.51 -18.92 -23.90
CA HIS A 10 -9.88 -18.58 -23.52
C HIS A 10 -10.03 -18.38 -22.00
N VAL A 11 -9.33 -19.19 -21.21
CA VAL A 11 -9.44 -19.25 -19.75
C VAL A 11 -8.83 -18.04 -19.02
N LEU A 12 -7.61 -17.66 -19.40
CA LEU A 12 -6.95 -16.46 -18.88
C LEU A 12 -7.67 -15.22 -19.38
N ARG A 13 -8.12 -15.21 -20.64
CA ARG A 13 -8.99 -14.15 -21.16
C ARG A 13 -10.24 -13.96 -20.31
N HIS A 14 -10.93 -15.00 -19.86
CA HIS A 14 -12.18 -14.81 -19.09
C HIS A 14 -11.99 -14.36 -17.64
N SER A 15 -10.96 -14.84 -16.95
CA SER A 15 -10.67 -14.37 -15.58
C SER A 15 -10.11 -12.95 -15.60
N SER A 16 -9.20 -12.64 -16.52
CA SER A 16 -8.70 -11.28 -16.75
C SER A 16 -9.80 -10.35 -17.30
N ALA A 17 -10.72 -10.83 -18.15
CA ALA A 17 -11.85 -10.03 -18.63
C ALA A 17 -12.86 -9.77 -17.51
N ALA A 18 -13.14 -10.76 -16.65
CA ALA A 18 -13.97 -10.56 -15.47
C ALA A 18 -13.36 -9.51 -14.53
N LEU A 19 -12.03 -9.52 -14.32
CA LEU A 19 -11.32 -8.45 -13.62
C LEU A 19 -11.44 -7.10 -14.33
N ALA A 20 -11.26 -7.06 -15.66
CA ALA A 20 -11.35 -5.83 -16.45
C ALA A 20 -12.75 -5.18 -16.41
N ILE A 21 -13.81 -5.95 -16.19
CA ILE A 21 -15.17 -5.43 -15.97
C ILE A 21 -15.55 -5.29 -14.48
N ASN A 22 -14.55 -5.28 -13.58
CA ASN A 22 -14.69 -5.17 -12.13
C ASN A 22 -15.65 -6.21 -11.51
N LYS A 23 -15.48 -7.48 -11.89
CA LYS A 23 -16.17 -8.64 -11.32
C LYS A 23 -15.16 -9.63 -10.71
N PRO A 24 -14.43 -9.23 -9.65
CA PRO A 24 -13.35 -10.04 -9.09
C PRO A 24 -13.84 -11.34 -8.44
N GLU A 25 -15.07 -11.40 -7.91
CA GLU A 25 -15.67 -12.62 -7.35
C GLU A 25 -15.93 -13.66 -8.45
N LEU A 26 -16.38 -13.22 -9.62
CA LEU A 26 -16.55 -14.07 -10.80
C LEU A 26 -15.18 -14.56 -11.30
N ALA A 27 -14.18 -13.68 -11.35
CA ALA A 27 -12.81 -14.06 -11.72
C ALA A 27 -12.23 -15.11 -10.75
N LYS A 28 -12.41 -14.94 -9.44
CA LYS A 28 -12.01 -15.90 -8.40
C LYS A 28 -12.71 -17.24 -8.59
N ALA A 29 -14.03 -17.25 -8.79
CA ALA A 29 -14.79 -18.48 -9.04
C ALA A 29 -14.31 -19.22 -10.30
N ILE A 30 -14.01 -18.48 -11.39
CA ILE A 30 -13.47 -19.04 -12.64
C ILE A 30 -12.10 -19.70 -12.39
N ILE A 31 -11.26 -19.15 -11.52
CA ILE A 31 -9.94 -19.71 -11.17
C ILE A 31 -10.10 -20.96 -10.31
N SER A 32 -10.94 -20.93 -9.27
CA SER A 32 -11.18 -22.08 -8.39
C SER A 32 -11.67 -23.32 -9.14
N VAL A 33 -12.62 -23.15 -10.08
CA VAL A 33 -13.10 -24.26 -10.93
C VAL A 33 -11.95 -24.87 -11.76
N LYS A 34 -10.96 -24.07 -12.15
CA LYS A 34 -9.86 -24.52 -13.03
C LYS A 34 -8.69 -25.12 -12.27
N GLN A 35 -8.36 -24.62 -11.09
CA GLN A 35 -7.44 -25.28 -10.16
C GLN A 35 -7.95 -26.69 -9.84
N ASN A 36 -9.25 -26.81 -9.50
CA ASN A 36 -9.89 -28.11 -9.27
C ASN A 36 -9.79 -29.03 -10.51
N ARG A 37 -10.00 -28.51 -11.73
CA ARG A 37 -9.84 -29.31 -12.95
C ARG A 37 -8.40 -29.74 -13.23
N LEU A 38 -7.41 -28.90 -12.94
CA LEU A 38 -5.99 -29.23 -13.09
C LEU A 38 -5.53 -30.28 -12.08
N GLN A 39 -6.01 -30.21 -10.84
CA GLN A 39 -5.68 -31.17 -9.80
C GLN A 39 -6.31 -32.55 -10.07
N ASN A 40 -7.55 -32.56 -10.59
CA ASN A 40 -8.37 -33.77 -10.73
C ASN A 40 -8.40 -34.41 -12.14
N ALA A 41 -7.65 -33.88 -13.12
CA ALA A 41 -7.57 -34.46 -14.45
C ALA A 41 -6.26 -35.26 -14.66
N PRO A 42 -6.25 -36.58 -14.37
CA PRO A 42 -5.04 -37.41 -14.47
C PRO A 42 -4.44 -37.49 -15.89
N TYR A 43 -5.27 -37.31 -16.92
CA TYR A 43 -4.87 -37.27 -18.33
C TYR A 43 -4.16 -35.96 -18.73
N LEU A 44 -4.45 -34.84 -18.06
CA LEU A 44 -3.79 -33.56 -18.31
C LEU A 44 -2.38 -33.52 -17.70
N LYS A 45 -2.11 -34.30 -16.65
CA LYS A 45 -0.78 -34.41 -16.03
C LYS A 45 0.20 -35.27 -16.84
N LYS A 46 -0.31 -36.19 -17.68
CA LYS A 46 0.51 -37.08 -18.52
C LYS A 46 1.15 -36.39 -19.73
N ASP A 47 0.52 -35.33 -20.27
CA ASP A 47 0.95 -34.65 -21.51
C ASP A 47 1.56 -33.25 -21.28
N LEU A 48 1.69 -32.80 -20.03
CA LEU A 48 2.21 -31.49 -19.68
C LEU A 48 3.52 -31.65 -18.91
N ASP A 49 4.59 -31.08 -19.45
CA ASP A 49 5.86 -30.87 -18.75
C ASP A 49 5.58 -30.26 -17.36
N SER A 50 6.17 -30.83 -16.32
CA SER A 50 6.05 -30.36 -14.93
C SER A 50 6.35 -28.86 -14.80
N ARG A 51 7.23 -28.32 -15.65
CA ARG A 51 7.50 -26.87 -15.73
C ARG A 51 6.31 -26.06 -16.22
N ALA A 52 5.55 -26.58 -17.18
CA ALA A 52 4.36 -25.92 -17.73
C ALA A 52 3.16 -25.98 -16.77
N ILE A 53 3.12 -26.95 -15.85
CA ILE A 53 2.14 -27.00 -14.75
C ILE A 53 2.49 -25.93 -13.70
N ALA A 54 3.74 -25.92 -13.23
CA ALA A 54 4.21 -24.94 -12.24
C ALA A 54 4.05 -23.48 -12.72
N GLN A 55 4.30 -23.21 -14.02
CA GLN A 55 4.09 -21.87 -14.58
C GLN A 55 2.60 -21.46 -14.57
N LYS A 56 1.67 -22.41 -14.73
CA LYS A 56 0.23 -22.13 -14.69
C LYS A 56 -0.25 -21.87 -13.28
N GLU A 57 0.21 -22.65 -12.31
CA GLU A 57 -0.12 -22.45 -10.90
C GLU A 57 0.30 -21.06 -10.44
N ARG A 58 1.52 -20.63 -10.77
CA ARG A 58 1.99 -19.25 -10.51
C ARG A 58 1.11 -18.18 -11.14
N LYS A 59 0.64 -18.40 -12.38
CA LYS A 59 -0.30 -17.47 -13.04
C LYS A 59 -1.65 -17.42 -12.34
N TYR A 60 -2.17 -18.56 -11.88
CA TYR A 60 -3.43 -18.58 -11.13
C TYR A 60 -3.31 -17.92 -9.77
N GLU A 61 -2.22 -18.16 -9.05
CA GLU A 61 -1.91 -17.48 -7.79
C GLU A 61 -1.84 -15.98 -7.97
N SER A 62 -1.16 -15.50 -9.03
CA SER A 62 -1.07 -14.08 -9.35
C SER A 62 -2.44 -13.45 -9.61
N VAL A 63 -3.29 -14.08 -10.44
CA VAL A 63 -4.64 -13.54 -10.71
C VAL A 63 -5.55 -13.65 -9.49
N LEU A 64 -5.41 -14.72 -8.68
CA LEU A 64 -6.18 -14.87 -7.45
C LEU A 64 -5.83 -13.77 -6.43
N LYS A 65 -4.54 -13.45 -6.28
CA LYS A 65 -4.09 -12.31 -5.47
C LYS A 65 -4.70 -11.00 -5.97
N GLN A 66 -4.72 -10.76 -7.29
CA GLN A 66 -5.37 -9.59 -7.87
C GLN A 66 -6.88 -9.54 -7.56
N CYS A 67 -7.57 -10.69 -7.66
CA CYS A 67 -8.99 -10.77 -7.29
C CYS A 67 -9.21 -10.42 -5.82
N GLU A 68 -8.38 -10.95 -4.92
CA GLU A 68 -8.51 -10.73 -3.48
C GLU A 68 -8.25 -9.28 -3.11
N THR A 69 -7.20 -8.67 -3.65
CA THR A 69 -6.95 -7.23 -3.51
C THR A 69 -8.13 -6.42 -4.04
N GLN A 70 -8.69 -6.75 -5.21
CA GLN A 70 -9.80 -6.00 -5.79
C GLN A 70 -11.11 -6.18 -5.00
N ILE A 71 -11.39 -7.36 -4.46
CA ILE A 71 -12.52 -7.58 -3.54
C ILE A 71 -12.36 -6.70 -2.31
N LYS A 72 -11.16 -6.69 -1.70
CA LYS A 72 -10.85 -5.87 -0.53
C LYS A 72 -11.03 -4.38 -0.84
N VAL A 73 -10.53 -3.90 -1.98
CA VAL A 73 -10.76 -2.53 -2.48
C VAL A 73 -12.25 -2.22 -2.59
N ASN A 74 -13.04 -3.11 -3.19
CA ASN A 74 -14.48 -2.90 -3.37
C ASN A 74 -15.21 -2.85 -2.02
N THR A 75 -14.80 -3.64 -1.02
CA THR A 75 -15.33 -3.61 0.35
C THR A 75 -14.99 -2.28 1.03
N LEU A 76 -13.71 -1.89 1.06
CA LEU A 76 -13.24 -0.64 1.69
C LEU A 76 -13.89 0.60 1.06
N VAL A 77 -14.05 0.62 -0.27
CA VAL A 77 -14.76 1.71 -0.97
C VAL A 77 -16.22 1.81 -0.54
N LYS A 78 -16.90 0.68 -0.31
CA LYS A 78 -18.29 0.69 0.20
C LYS A 78 -18.35 1.20 1.64
N GLU A 79 -17.46 0.73 2.50
CA GLU A 79 -17.38 1.16 3.90
C GLU A 79 -17.14 2.67 4.01
N MET A 80 -16.14 3.20 3.28
CA MET A 80 -15.85 4.63 3.25
C MET A 80 -16.97 5.49 2.64
N LYS A 81 -17.84 4.91 1.80
CA LYS A 81 -19.02 5.62 1.28
C LYS A 81 -20.18 5.65 2.27
N ASN A 82 -20.21 4.69 3.21
CA ASN A 82 -21.32 4.50 4.13
C ASN A 82 -21.04 5.06 5.54
N GLY A 83 -19.81 5.52 5.83
CA GLY A 83 -19.43 6.03 7.14
C GLY A 83 -18.11 6.81 7.14
N PRO A 84 -17.72 7.38 8.30
CA PRO A 84 -16.44 8.06 8.44
C PRO A 84 -15.27 7.07 8.32
N LEU A 85 -14.10 7.58 7.93
CA LEU A 85 -12.87 6.80 7.92
C LEU A 85 -12.40 6.54 9.36
N THR A 86 -12.53 5.30 9.83
CA THR A 86 -12.04 4.86 11.14
C THR A 86 -10.55 4.49 11.08
N SER A 87 -9.89 4.38 12.23
CA SER A 87 -8.48 3.96 12.30
C SER A 87 -8.25 2.56 11.72
N GLU A 88 -9.20 1.64 11.93
CA GLU A 88 -9.17 0.27 11.39
C GLU A 88 -9.28 0.28 9.86
N THR A 89 -10.31 0.93 9.31
CA THR A 89 -10.47 1.06 7.86
C THR A 89 -9.30 1.81 7.23
N ALA A 90 -8.77 2.85 7.87
CA ALA A 90 -7.60 3.58 7.39
C ALA A 90 -6.33 2.70 7.36
N SER A 91 -6.13 1.86 8.37
CA SER A 91 -5.03 0.90 8.43
C SER A 91 -5.10 -0.08 7.26
N GLU A 92 -6.29 -0.62 6.97
CA GLU A 92 -6.49 -1.50 5.82
C GLU A 92 -6.29 -0.80 4.48
N VAL A 93 -6.79 0.43 4.34
CA VAL A 93 -6.58 1.27 3.15
C VAL A 93 -5.09 1.51 2.93
N LEU A 94 -4.34 1.82 3.99
CA LEU A 94 -2.90 2.02 3.90
C LEU A 94 -2.22 0.77 3.36
N VAL A 95 -2.43 -0.39 3.99
CA VAL A 95 -1.80 -1.66 3.58
C VAL A 95 -2.12 -1.98 2.11
N VAL A 96 -3.37 -1.85 1.68
CA VAL A 96 -3.76 -2.11 0.28
C VAL A 96 -3.07 -1.14 -0.69
N LEU A 97 -2.96 0.14 -0.33
CA LEU A 97 -2.22 1.11 -1.14
C LEU A 97 -0.74 0.75 -1.21
N LEU A 98 -0.09 0.44 -0.08
CA LEU A 98 1.33 0.07 -0.07
C LEU A 98 1.61 -1.17 -0.92
N GLU A 99 0.75 -2.20 -0.85
CA GLU A 99 0.86 -3.40 -1.68
C GLU A 99 0.80 -3.09 -3.18
N LYS A 100 -0.05 -2.14 -3.59
CA LYS A 100 -0.16 -1.68 -4.98
C LYS A 100 1.05 -0.84 -5.40
N LEU A 101 1.61 -0.05 -4.49
CA LEU A 101 2.64 0.94 -4.77
C LEU A 101 4.06 0.38 -4.71
N GLN A 102 4.34 -0.65 -3.89
CA GLN A 102 5.70 -1.13 -3.60
C GLN A 102 6.53 -1.49 -4.85
N ASN A 103 5.87 -2.01 -5.88
CA ASN A 103 6.52 -2.42 -7.13
C ASN A 103 6.21 -1.47 -8.30
N ASN A 104 5.55 -0.34 -8.04
CA ASN A 104 5.25 0.63 -9.08
C ASN A 104 6.43 1.60 -9.23
N GLU A 105 7.22 1.41 -10.29
CA GLU A 105 8.42 2.22 -10.54
C GLU A 105 8.10 3.71 -10.76
N GLU A 106 7.01 4.03 -11.45
CA GLU A 106 6.61 5.42 -11.72
C GLU A 106 6.28 6.16 -10.42
N PHE A 107 5.62 5.48 -9.48
CA PHE A 107 5.38 6.05 -8.15
C PHE A 107 6.68 6.15 -7.32
N THR A 108 7.43 5.06 -7.21
CA THR A 108 8.59 4.98 -6.31
C THR A 108 9.77 5.83 -6.75
N LYS A 109 9.90 6.12 -8.06
CA LYS A 109 10.94 7.00 -8.61
C LYS A 109 10.49 8.44 -8.80
N SER A 110 9.24 8.79 -8.49
CA SER A 110 8.72 10.15 -8.58
C SER A 110 9.54 11.11 -7.70
N GLU A 111 10.10 12.15 -8.31
CA GLU A 111 10.96 13.10 -7.59
C GLU A 111 10.19 13.85 -6.49
N GLY A 112 10.73 13.86 -5.28
CA GLY A 112 10.12 14.51 -4.13
C GLY A 112 8.82 13.85 -3.64
N ILE A 113 8.57 12.59 -3.99
CA ILE A 113 7.39 11.84 -3.53
C ILE A 113 7.23 11.93 -2.00
N PHE A 114 6.00 12.06 -1.50
CA PHE A 114 5.68 12.40 -0.10
C PHE A 114 6.18 13.76 0.41
N ARG A 115 7.15 14.43 -0.22
CA ARG A 115 7.51 15.81 0.14
C ARG A 115 6.62 16.81 -0.58
N LEU A 116 6.45 16.63 -1.88
CA LEU A 116 5.61 17.48 -2.71
C LEU A 116 4.12 17.31 -2.37
N SER A 117 3.35 18.34 -2.70
CA SER A 117 1.89 18.35 -2.58
C SER A 117 1.29 18.72 -3.92
N PRO A 118 0.22 18.05 -4.36
CA PRO A 118 -0.52 18.45 -5.55
C PRO A 118 -1.20 19.80 -5.30
N SER A 119 -1.75 20.40 -6.35
CA SER A 119 -2.55 21.61 -6.18
C SER A 119 -3.77 21.35 -5.30
N SER A 120 -4.20 22.36 -4.54
CA SER A 120 -5.39 22.26 -3.68
C SER A 120 -6.65 21.87 -4.46
N SER A 121 -6.74 22.24 -5.75
CA SER A 121 -7.88 21.87 -6.61
C SER A 121 -7.87 20.37 -6.94
N GLU A 122 -6.73 19.83 -7.36
CA GLU A 122 -6.58 18.39 -7.67
C GLU A 122 -6.80 17.52 -6.44
N PHE A 123 -6.26 17.94 -5.30
CA PHE A 123 -6.44 17.24 -4.03
C PHE A 123 -7.92 17.13 -3.62
N LYS A 124 -8.69 18.21 -3.79
CA LYS A 124 -10.12 18.24 -3.42
C LYS A 124 -11.00 17.47 -4.40
N LYS A 125 -10.65 17.47 -5.70
CA LYS A 125 -11.42 16.78 -6.75
C LYS A 125 -11.30 15.27 -6.69
N THR A 126 -10.19 14.76 -6.17
CA THR A 126 -9.93 13.31 -6.11
C THR A 126 -10.20 12.81 -4.71
N SER A 127 -11.17 11.92 -4.53
CA SER A 127 -11.45 11.33 -3.22
C SER A 127 -10.44 10.24 -2.86
N LEU A 128 -10.33 9.88 -1.58
CA LEU A 128 -9.56 8.70 -1.16
C LEU A 128 -10.11 7.41 -1.81
N THR A 129 -11.43 7.32 -2.00
CA THR A 129 -12.04 6.18 -2.68
C THR A 129 -11.63 6.08 -4.15
N ASP A 130 -11.45 7.23 -4.85
CA ASP A 130 -10.91 7.25 -6.21
C ASP A 130 -9.46 6.79 -6.24
N VAL A 131 -8.65 7.23 -5.26
CA VAL A 131 -7.25 6.79 -5.12
C VAL A 131 -7.14 5.28 -4.93
N LEU A 132 -7.98 4.70 -4.06
CA LEU A 132 -7.95 3.27 -3.78
C LEU A 132 -8.43 2.42 -4.97
N ALA A 133 -9.47 2.90 -5.69
CA ALA A 133 -10.07 2.19 -6.81
C ALA A 133 -9.26 2.31 -8.11
N LYS A 134 -8.60 3.46 -8.35
CA LYS A 134 -7.98 3.82 -9.63
C LYS A 134 -6.49 4.13 -9.48
N THR A 135 -5.81 3.41 -8.59
CA THR A 135 -4.39 3.66 -8.26
C THR A 135 -3.51 3.70 -9.50
N ASP A 136 -3.57 2.68 -10.36
CA ASP A 136 -2.72 2.58 -11.56
C ASP A 136 -3.04 3.69 -12.60
N ASP A 137 -4.33 3.96 -12.83
CA ASP A 137 -4.79 5.04 -13.71
C ASP A 137 -4.38 6.44 -13.22
N LEU A 138 -4.21 6.61 -11.91
CA LEU A 138 -3.77 7.88 -11.33
C LEU A 138 -2.26 8.03 -11.47
N ILE A 139 -1.48 6.98 -11.19
CA ILE A 139 -0.01 7.03 -11.29
C ILE A 139 0.44 7.44 -12.69
N SER A 140 -0.20 6.90 -13.72
CA SER A 140 0.10 7.23 -15.12
C SER A 140 -0.24 8.68 -15.55
N LYS A 141 -0.82 9.48 -14.66
CA LYS A 141 -1.12 10.90 -14.90
C LYS A 141 -0.04 11.78 -14.30
N ASN A 142 0.11 12.96 -14.89
CA ASN A 142 0.98 13.99 -14.33
C ASN A 142 0.56 14.33 -12.88
N ASN A 143 1.51 14.36 -11.95
CA ASN A 143 1.32 14.54 -10.50
C ASN A 143 0.51 13.44 -9.78
N GLY A 144 0.24 12.31 -10.43
CA GLY A 144 -0.53 11.20 -9.86
C GLY A 144 0.08 10.62 -8.58
N ALA A 145 1.40 10.43 -8.60
CA ALA A 145 2.14 9.93 -7.45
C ALA A 145 2.03 10.88 -6.24
N ASP A 146 2.23 12.18 -6.45
CA ASP A 146 2.12 13.20 -5.40
C ASP A 146 0.71 13.29 -4.81
N LEU A 147 -0.31 13.10 -5.65
CA LEU A 147 -1.70 13.06 -5.23
C LEU A 147 -1.97 11.87 -4.30
N ILE A 148 -1.53 10.68 -4.68
CA ILE A 148 -1.70 9.46 -3.87
C ILE A 148 -0.92 9.60 -2.55
N ALA A 149 0.35 10.00 -2.62
CA ALA A 149 1.17 10.21 -1.42
C ALA A 149 0.57 11.28 -0.49
N SER A 150 -0.03 12.33 -1.05
CA SER A 150 -0.72 13.36 -0.26
C SER A 150 -2.00 12.87 0.40
N LYS A 151 -2.76 11.98 -0.25
CA LYS A 151 -3.95 11.35 0.37
C LYS A 151 -3.55 10.42 1.52
N ILE A 152 -2.46 9.66 1.35
CA ILE A 152 -1.88 8.87 2.44
C ILE A 152 -1.50 9.79 3.61
N LYS A 153 -0.73 10.87 3.37
CA LYS A 153 -0.27 11.79 4.44
C LYS A 153 -1.38 12.56 5.14
N LYS A 154 -2.40 13.02 4.40
CA LYS A 154 -3.37 14.01 4.89
C LYS A 154 -4.71 13.42 5.31
N GLU A 155 -5.04 12.20 4.88
CA GLU A 155 -6.31 11.55 5.21
C GLU A 155 -6.09 10.21 5.91
N VAL A 156 -5.25 9.33 5.34
CA VAL A 156 -5.06 7.98 5.88
C VAL A 156 -4.25 7.99 7.18
N LEU A 157 -3.07 8.60 7.17
CA LEU A 157 -2.19 8.64 8.34
C LEU A 157 -2.82 9.35 9.54
N PRO A 158 -3.50 10.51 9.41
CA PRO A 158 -4.15 11.14 10.55
C PRO A 158 -5.31 10.33 11.14
N ALA A 159 -5.95 9.46 10.34
CA ALA A 159 -6.99 8.55 10.84
C ALA A 159 -6.40 7.36 11.61
N ILE A 160 -5.23 6.86 11.21
CA ILE A 160 -4.47 5.83 11.93
C ILE A 160 -3.86 6.42 13.21
N LEU A 161 -3.19 7.57 13.07
CA LEU A 161 -2.49 8.30 14.11
C LEU A 161 -3.46 9.26 14.81
N ASP A 162 -4.47 8.70 15.47
CA ASP A 162 -5.36 9.49 16.30
C ASP A 162 -4.62 10.13 17.49
N LYS A 163 -5.33 10.95 18.28
CA LYS A 163 -4.71 11.66 19.42
C LYS A 163 -4.03 10.71 20.42
N THR A 164 -4.61 9.55 20.66
CA THR A 164 -4.07 8.55 21.60
C THR A 164 -2.80 7.93 21.03
N ALA A 165 -2.84 7.47 19.78
CA ALA A 165 -1.68 6.90 19.09
C ALA A 165 -0.52 7.91 19.02
N CYS A 166 -0.80 9.17 18.68
CA CYS A 166 0.21 10.23 18.66
C CYS A 166 0.82 10.48 20.03
N ALA A 167 0.02 10.50 21.10
CA ALA A 167 0.52 10.69 22.45
C ALA A 167 1.44 9.55 22.89
N THR A 168 1.09 8.30 22.58
CA THR A 168 1.95 7.12 22.84
C THR A 168 3.27 7.23 22.08
N LEU A 169 3.23 7.57 20.79
CA LEU A 169 4.44 7.76 19.97
C LEU A 169 5.31 8.91 20.48
N ALA A 170 4.69 9.98 21.00
CA ALA A 170 5.41 11.09 21.61
C ALA A 170 6.18 10.64 22.85
N GLN A 171 5.53 9.87 23.74
CA GLN A 171 6.19 9.31 24.92
C GLN A 171 7.36 8.38 24.53
N PHE A 172 7.13 7.51 23.55
CA PHE A 172 8.16 6.61 23.03
C PHE A 172 9.36 7.38 22.45
N SER A 173 9.11 8.43 21.68
CA SER A 173 10.18 9.27 21.11
C SER A 173 11.04 9.98 22.17
N VAL A 174 10.43 10.35 23.30
CA VAL A 174 11.14 10.95 24.44
C VAL A 174 11.99 9.89 25.14
N GLN A 175 11.46 8.68 25.35
CA GLN A 175 12.23 7.57 25.92
C GLN A 175 13.44 7.21 25.06
N PHE A 176 13.26 7.09 23.75
CA PHE A 176 14.35 6.92 22.78
C PHE A 176 15.43 8.00 22.95
N SER A 177 15.02 9.27 22.98
CA SER A 177 15.94 10.41 23.03
C SER A 177 16.69 10.52 24.36
N THR A 178 16.06 10.11 25.47
CA THR A 178 16.62 10.26 26.83
C THR A 178 17.39 9.04 27.31
N GLN A 179 16.99 7.84 26.89
CA GLN A 179 17.58 6.58 27.35
C GLN A 179 18.53 5.96 26.31
N GLN A 180 18.66 6.52 25.11
CA GLN A 180 19.45 5.98 23.99
C GLN A 180 19.15 4.49 23.69
N GLN A 181 17.94 4.04 23.98
CA GLN A 181 17.51 2.70 23.63
C GLN A 181 17.29 2.61 22.13
N LYS A 182 17.62 1.46 21.53
CA LYS A 182 17.31 1.21 20.13
C LYS A 182 15.78 1.12 19.97
N PRO A 183 15.15 1.90 19.08
CA PRO A 183 13.71 1.86 18.92
C PRO A 183 13.33 0.50 18.31
N SER A 184 12.34 -0.17 18.88
CA SER A 184 11.78 -1.40 18.32
C SER A 184 10.55 -1.08 17.47
N SER A 185 10.43 -1.72 16.30
CA SER A 185 9.23 -1.68 15.49
C SER A 185 8.02 -2.30 16.20
N ASP A 186 8.24 -3.19 17.16
CA ASP A 186 7.16 -3.92 17.86
C ASP A 186 6.25 -3.02 18.70
N GLU A 187 6.70 -1.81 19.00
CA GLU A 187 5.94 -0.81 19.77
C GLU A 187 5.09 0.12 18.87
N LEU A 188 5.19 -0.03 17.55
CA LEU A 188 4.46 0.78 16.57
C LEU A 188 3.18 0.07 16.09
N PRO A 189 2.13 0.83 15.72
CA PRO A 189 0.97 0.25 15.04
C PRO A 189 1.39 -0.52 13.77
N ASP A 190 0.78 -1.67 13.51
CA ASP A 190 1.11 -2.54 12.37
C ASP A 190 1.08 -1.80 11.02
N ALA A 191 0.11 -0.92 10.83
CA ALA A 191 -0.01 -0.11 9.62
C ALA A 191 1.15 0.89 9.45
N LEU A 192 1.68 1.41 10.56
CA LEU A 192 2.85 2.28 10.56
C LEU A 192 4.13 1.47 10.27
N ASN A 193 4.24 0.26 10.82
CA ASN A 193 5.32 -0.68 10.48
C ASN A 193 5.32 -1.03 8.99
N ALA A 194 4.15 -1.30 8.41
CA ALA A 194 4.02 -1.55 6.99
C ALA A 194 4.48 -0.34 6.16
N LEU A 195 4.19 0.90 6.59
CA LEU A 195 4.67 2.11 5.92
C LEU A 195 6.19 2.29 6.06
N LEU A 196 6.77 2.02 7.23
CA LEU A 196 8.22 2.07 7.44
C LEU A 196 8.93 1.05 6.54
N ALA A 197 8.42 -0.17 6.46
CA ALA A 197 8.93 -1.19 5.55
C ALA A 197 8.83 -0.72 4.09
N PHE A 198 7.69 -0.17 3.67
CA PHE A 198 7.53 0.39 2.33
C PHE A 198 8.52 1.53 2.04
N PHE A 199 8.75 2.43 3.00
CA PHE A 199 9.76 3.48 2.85
C PHE A 199 11.16 2.91 2.69
N LYS A 200 11.55 1.96 3.53
CA LYS A 200 12.87 1.32 3.48
C LYS A 200 13.08 0.58 2.16
N GLU A 201 12.12 -0.25 1.76
CA GLU A 201 12.27 -1.20 0.66
C GLU A 201 11.96 -0.60 -0.71
N SER A 202 11.08 0.40 -0.78
CA SER A 202 10.57 0.93 -2.05
C SER A 202 10.97 2.38 -2.31
N ILE A 203 10.97 3.25 -1.29
CA ILE A 203 11.25 4.68 -1.47
C ILE A 203 12.75 4.97 -1.33
N ILE A 204 13.37 4.63 -0.21
CA ILE A 204 14.77 4.98 0.10
C ILE A 204 15.74 4.26 -0.84
N VAL A 205 15.44 3.02 -1.24
CA VAL A 205 16.21 2.29 -2.27
C VAL A 205 16.27 3.07 -3.58
N ASN A 206 15.24 3.84 -3.91
CA ASN A 206 15.16 4.67 -5.12
C ASN A 206 15.60 6.13 -4.90
N HIS A 207 16.28 6.45 -3.79
CA HIS A 207 16.72 7.81 -3.43
C HIS A 207 17.44 8.55 -4.56
N ALA A 208 18.26 7.86 -5.35
CA ALA A 208 18.98 8.46 -6.47
C ALA A 208 18.04 9.14 -7.49
N HIS A 209 16.83 8.59 -7.66
CA HIS A 209 15.80 9.12 -8.55
C HIS A 209 14.84 10.05 -7.80
N ASN A 210 14.24 9.58 -6.71
CA ASN A 210 13.15 10.30 -6.04
C ASN A 210 13.62 11.37 -5.05
N LYS A 211 14.93 11.43 -4.71
CA LYS A 211 15.52 12.36 -3.74
C LYS A 211 14.95 12.28 -2.31
N MET A 212 14.42 11.11 -1.93
CA MET A 212 13.86 10.82 -0.60
C MET A 212 14.79 9.85 0.14
N ASP A 213 15.52 10.34 1.13
CA ASP A 213 16.36 9.53 2.02
C ASP A 213 15.63 9.24 3.35
N ALA A 214 16.30 8.50 4.25
CA ALA A 214 15.74 8.15 5.55
C ALA A 214 15.35 9.39 6.39
N GLU A 215 16.18 10.44 6.36
CA GLU A 215 15.93 11.69 7.10
C GLU A 215 14.70 12.43 6.57
N ALA A 216 14.56 12.54 5.24
CA ALA A 216 13.41 13.17 4.61
C ALA A 216 12.10 12.40 4.90
N CYS A 217 12.13 11.07 4.78
CA CYS A 217 10.99 10.20 5.10
C CYS A 217 10.61 10.29 6.58
N ALA A 218 11.58 10.24 7.48
CA ALA A 218 11.38 10.35 8.93
C ALA A 218 10.77 11.70 9.32
N SER A 219 11.27 12.79 8.72
CA SER A 219 10.75 14.13 8.97
C SER A 219 9.29 14.28 8.54
N ILE A 220 8.88 13.64 7.44
CA ILE A 220 7.48 13.62 7.00
C ILE A 220 6.59 12.89 8.01
N LEU A 221 7.02 11.71 8.48
CA LEU A 221 6.26 10.95 9.49
C LEU A 221 6.14 11.74 10.79
N ALA A 222 7.24 12.30 11.28
CA ALA A 222 7.27 13.11 12.50
C ALA A 222 6.31 14.31 12.42
N MET A 223 6.31 15.02 11.28
CA MET A 223 5.37 16.10 11.05
C MET A 223 3.92 15.62 11.13
N VAL A 224 3.57 14.53 10.44
CA VAL A 224 2.20 14.00 10.45
C VAL A 224 1.79 13.54 11.85
N THR A 225 2.64 12.79 12.56
CA THR A 225 2.36 12.36 13.94
C THR A 225 2.15 13.55 14.87
N SER A 226 2.91 14.63 14.70
CA SER A 226 2.80 15.80 15.58
C SER A 226 1.51 16.62 15.41
N GLN A 227 0.79 16.50 14.28
CA GLN A 227 -0.37 17.34 13.96
C GLN A 227 -1.55 17.15 14.92
N ASN A 228 -1.66 15.96 15.53
CA ASN A 228 -2.72 15.61 16.46
C ASN A 228 -2.30 15.75 17.93
N LEU A 229 -1.09 16.26 18.21
CA LEU A 229 -0.62 16.50 19.58
C LEU A 229 -1.17 17.83 20.11
N ASP A 230 -1.74 17.79 21.30
CA ASP A 230 -2.20 18.98 22.02
C ASP A 230 -1.04 19.58 22.83
N MET A 231 -0.18 20.35 22.16
CA MET A 231 1.04 20.92 22.72
C MET A 231 1.29 22.35 22.23
N PRO A 232 1.97 23.21 23.00
CA PRO A 232 2.36 24.53 22.52
C PRO A 232 3.37 24.44 21.37
N PRO A 233 3.40 25.42 20.44
CA PRO A 233 4.23 25.34 19.22
C PRO A 233 5.71 25.06 19.45
N GLN A 234 6.29 25.61 20.52
CA GLN A 234 7.69 25.40 20.88
C GLN A 234 7.98 23.95 21.29
N ALA A 235 7.04 23.31 22.00
CA ALA A 235 7.16 21.92 22.39
C ALA A 235 6.91 20.96 21.21
N ILE A 236 6.04 21.35 20.27
CA ILE A 236 5.84 20.61 19.01
C ILE A 236 7.14 20.54 18.21
N GLN A 237 7.91 21.64 18.08
CA GLN A 237 9.17 21.63 17.33
C GLN A 237 10.19 20.65 17.92
N ALA A 238 10.36 20.66 19.25
CA ALA A 238 11.24 19.72 19.93
C ALA A 238 10.75 18.26 19.76
N MET A 239 9.44 18.04 19.81
CA MET A 239 8.83 16.72 19.63
C MET A 239 9.02 16.20 18.20
N VAL A 240 8.81 17.04 17.18
CA VAL A 240 9.05 16.69 15.77
C VAL A 240 10.50 16.28 15.56
N LEU A 241 11.46 16.98 16.18
CA LEU A 241 12.87 16.60 16.09
C LEU A 241 13.14 15.23 16.73
N ASN A 242 12.59 14.96 17.91
CA ASN A 242 12.76 13.67 18.60
C ASN A 242 12.12 12.52 17.82
N MET A 243 10.89 12.71 17.33
CA MET A 243 10.19 11.73 16.48
C MET A 243 10.93 11.50 15.17
N SER A 244 11.47 12.56 14.55
CA SER A 244 12.23 12.42 13.31
C SER A 244 13.46 11.55 13.52
N LYS A 245 14.24 11.79 14.58
CA LYS A 245 15.40 10.93 14.92
C LYS A 245 15.01 9.48 15.20
N MET A 246 13.90 9.27 15.90
CA MET A 246 13.37 7.93 16.19
C MET A 246 12.98 7.19 14.91
N TYR A 247 12.19 7.82 14.04
CA TYR A 247 11.82 7.23 12.75
C TYR A 247 13.00 7.02 11.82
N GLU A 248 13.98 7.94 11.84
CA GLU A 248 15.19 7.80 11.04
C GLU A 248 16.00 6.59 11.48
N ALA A 249 16.15 6.37 12.79
CA ALA A 249 16.80 5.17 13.33
C ALA A 249 16.07 3.90 12.85
N LEU A 250 14.75 3.85 12.97
CA LEU A 250 13.91 2.74 12.49
C LEU A 250 14.00 2.48 10.98
N LEU A 251 14.25 3.51 10.18
CA LEU A 251 14.40 3.38 8.72
C LEU A 251 15.80 2.93 8.29
N ARG A 252 16.81 3.12 9.15
CA ARG A 252 18.21 2.77 8.90
C ARG A 252 18.57 1.35 9.38
N ASP A 253 17.88 0.85 10.40
CA ASP A 253 17.93 -0.54 10.86
C ASP A 253 17.31 -1.49 9.85
#